data_AF-A0A7J9F6S6-F1
#
_entry.id   AF-A0A7J9F6S6-F1
#
_cell.length_a   1.000
_cell.length_b   1.000
_cell.length_c   1.000
_cell.angle_alpha   90.00
_cell.angle_beta   90.00
_cell.angle_gamma   90.00
#
_symmetry.space_group_name_H-M   'P 1'
#
loop_
_entity.id
_entity.type
_entity.pdbx_description
1 polymer ?
#
loop_
_entity_poly.entity_id
_entity_poly.type
_entity_poly.pdbx_seq_one_letter_code
_entity_poly.pdbx_strand_id
1 'polypeptide(L)'
;MDLKLSSVNIHNIWHYPSSSSLSYLYHLRVEGCRNLKYLFPSSLVKHLVQLKILQIWDCNMMEQVIFTDGLGAEDQWRNHTIFSKLDLLSLKDLPKLTSFCFQNYSEFPCLTNLRLKKCPFLKAFISISVSRDEPRADHHLQASNWVHNSAVLNEKVVFPSLEKLQIQNCDSLEEIIEAQGLIADTSTTQSIVRETTTIKFVFPKLIYLRLNKVPRLKSFCSRMHTTQWPSLKHMEVIECPKAHIFAPKCPKSQVEISNQQPLFCVNEDTFPVLEELTLKMNDMMKGICDGQLSLQCFPNLKLLNLHCFPETSTTLPYCFIQSLPKLQKLVINNASISEIVWSEGLSDKGRRTSAFYQLKELRLSKLPQLTLKTFQPSLLSFKKLTTLEVISCHGFINLMACSTAKSLMLLERLSVADCEMIEEIIACEGEEIQGSIIFPKLKYLKLSGLPSLASFSSAHHSLEFPVLQMVMVTKCPKMRNFCQGDLSTSNLQQMHVARDEEDELWWEGDLNTTIKQMFQGGERYVPWQITLAWLPSIFNVKIIRAAILEAIKLPVDERIGA
;
A
#
# COMPACT_ATOMS: atom_id res chain seq x y z
N MET A 1 4.82 -12.75 -33.07
CA MET A 1 3.81 -11.90 -33.73
C MET A 1 3.09 -11.11 -32.66
N ASP A 2 2.98 -9.80 -32.83
CA ASP A 2 2.24 -8.92 -31.90
C ASP A 2 0.95 -8.49 -32.58
N LEU A 3 -0.19 -8.68 -31.91
CA LEU A 3 -1.50 -8.33 -32.40
C LEU A 3 -2.14 -7.31 -31.47
N LYS A 4 -2.46 -6.13 -32.00
CA LYS A 4 -3.26 -5.12 -31.31
C LYS A 4 -4.61 -4.97 -32.02
N LEU A 5 -5.68 -5.25 -31.30
CA LEU A 5 -7.05 -4.98 -31.71
C LEU A 5 -7.54 -3.77 -30.93
N SER A 6 -7.86 -2.68 -31.62
CA SER A 6 -8.32 -1.44 -30.98
C SER A 6 -9.59 -0.91 -31.62
N SER A 7 -10.63 -0.66 -30.82
CA SER A 7 -11.90 -0.07 -31.26
C SER A 7 -12.59 -0.84 -32.40
N VAL A 8 -12.40 -2.16 -32.45
CA VAL A 8 -12.96 -3.00 -33.51
C VAL A 8 -14.41 -3.37 -33.14
N ASN A 9 -15.34 -3.14 -34.06
CA ASN A 9 -16.75 -3.46 -33.88
C ASN A 9 -17.05 -4.93 -34.26
N ILE A 10 -16.47 -5.88 -33.52
CA ILE A 10 -16.61 -7.33 -33.78
C ILE A 10 -17.24 -8.05 -32.58
N HIS A 11 -18.02 -9.10 -32.89
CA HIS A 11 -18.65 -9.98 -31.90
C HIS A 11 -17.79 -11.21 -31.56
N ASN A 12 -16.94 -11.64 -32.50
CA ASN A 12 -16.00 -12.74 -32.32
C ASN A 12 -14.74 -12.44 -33.15
N ILE A 13 -13.57 -12.86 -32.66
CA ILE A 13 -12.28 -12.69 -33.34
C ILE A 13 -11.91 -13.95 -34.13
N TRP A 14 -12.32 -15.13 -33.66
CA TRP A 14 -11.85 -16.41 -34.19
C TRP A 14 -13.00 -17.18 -34.83
N HIS A 15 -12.93 -17.42 -36.14
CA HIS A 15 -13.99 -18.07 -36.91
C HIS A 15 -13.78 -19.58 -37.17
N TYR A 16 -12.59 -20.15 -36.95
CA TYR A 16 -12.32 -21.60 -37.09
C TYR A 16 -11.17 -22.09 -36.18
N PRO A 17 -11.18 -23.34 -35.65
CA PRO A 17 -10.14 -23.86 -34.75
C PRO A 17 -8.76 -24.14 -35.38
N SER A 18 -8.56 -23.88 -36.68
CA SER A 18 -7.46 -24.43 -37.48
C SER A 18 -6.30 -23.47 -37.76
N SER A 19 -6.09 -22.42 -36.96
CA SER A 19 -5.06 -21.41 -37.27
C SER A 19 -3.70 -21.76 -36.67
N SER A 20 -2.86 -22.40 -37.49
CA SER A 20 -1.42 -22.60 -37.22
C SER A 20 -0.68 -21.30 -36.88
N SER A 21 -1.19 -20.15 -37.32
CA SER A 21 -0.66 -18.81 -37.04
C SER A 21 -0.75 -18.38 -35.57
N LEU A 22 -1.69 -18.91 -34.78
CA LEU A 22 -1.83 -18.60 -33.35
C LEU A 22 -0.64 -19.08 -32.51
N SER A 23 0.07 -20.10 -32.99
CA SER A 23 1.25 -20.64 -32.34
C SER A 23 2.41 -19.64 -32.26
N TYR A 24 2.42 -18.60 -33.12
CA TYR A 24 3.45 -17.56 -33.14
C TYR A 24 3.03 -16.28 -32.43
N LEU A 25 1.81 -16.22 -31.88
CA LEU A 25 1.31 -15.04 -31.19
C LEU A 25 2.04 -14.87 -29.86
N TYR A 26 2.70 -13.72 -29.70
CA TYR A 26 3.56 -13.40 -28.56
C TYR A 26 2.91 -12.37 -27.63
N HIS A 27 2.35 -11.31 -28.22
CA HIS A 27 1.63 -10.27 -27.51
C HIS A 27 0.25 -10.07 -28.13
N LEU A 28 -0.79 -10.14 -27.30
CA LEU A 28 -2.14 -9.74 -27.68
C LEU A 28 -2.60 -8.58 -26.80
N ARG A 29 -2.98 -7.47 -27.44
CA ARG A 29 -3.68 -6.36 -26.80
C ARG A 29 -5.04 -6.15 -27.44
N VAL A 30 -6.09 -6.19 -26.65
CA VAL A 30 -7.48 -5.89 -27.05
C VAL A 30 -7.92 -4.65 -26.29
N GLU A 31 -8.31 -3.59 -26.99
CA GLU A 31 -8.60 -2.29 -26.39
C GLU A 31 -9.85 -1.68 -27.02
N GLY A 32 -10.81 -1.18 -26.24
CA GLY A 32 -11.98 -0.46 -26.77
C GLY A 32 -12.93 -1.31 -27.64
N CYS A 33 -12.84 -2.64 -27.59
CA CYS A 33 -13.69 -3.54 -28.39
C CYS A 33 -15.05 -3.73 -27.71
N ARG A 34 -15.92 -2.74 -27.86
CA ARG A 34 -17.14 -2.59 -27.03
C ARG A 34 -18.19 -3.68 -27.21
N ASN A 35 -18.24 -4.38 -28.34
CA ASN A 35 -19.23 -5.42 -28.64
C ASN A 35 -18.70 -6.86 -28.47
N LEU A 36 -17.42 -7.00 -28.12
CA LEU A 36 -16.79 -8.30 -27.96
C LEU A 36 -17.21 -8.91 -26.61
N LYS A 37 -17.95 -10.01 -26.66
CA LYS A 37 -18.40 -10.74 -25.46
C LYS A 37 -17.41 -11.77 -24.95
N TYR A 38 -16.73 -12.45 -25.88
CA TYR A 38 -15.80 -13.52 -25.58
C TYR A 38 -14.53 -13.37 -26.42
N LEU A 39 -13.36 -13.66 -25.84
CA LEU A 39 -12.09 -13.54 -26.56
C LEU A 39 -11.65 -14.86 -27.18
N PHE A 40 -11.59 -15.95 -26.42
CA PHE A 40 -11.08 -17.24 -26.87
C PHE A 40 -12.09 -18.37 -26.64
N PRO A 41 -12.46 -19.14 -27.67
CA PRO A 41 -12.99 -20.48 -27.50
C PRO A 41 -11.98 -21.33 -26.73
N SER A 42 -12.45 -22.15 -25.79
CA SER A 42 -11.61 -23.08 -25.01
C SER A 42 -10.73 -23.95 -25.92
N SER A 43 -11.25 -24.41 -27.06
CA SER A 43 -10.54 -25.22 -28.05
C SER A 43 -9.29 -24.57 -28.65
N LEU A 44 -9.20 -23.23 -28.65
CA LEU A 44 -8.09 -22.48 -29.24
C LEU A 44 -6.94 -22.21 -28.28
N VAL A 45 -7.19 -22.26 -26.97
CA VAL A 45 -6.22 -21.87 -25.94
C VAL A 45 -4.96 -22.74 -25.99
N LYS A 46 -5.10 -24.02 -26.36
CA LYS A 46 -3.98 -24.97 -26.52
C LYS A 46 -2.98 -24.58 -27.64
N HIS A 47 -3.39 -23.73 -28.58
CA HIS A 47 -2.52 -23.28 -29.67
C HIS A 47 -1.74 -22.00 -29.30
N LEU A 48 -2.09 -21.32 -28.20
CA LEU A 48 -1.46 -20.07 -27.75
C LEU A 48 -0.20 -20.29 -26.91
N VAL A 49 0.65 -21.23 -27.34
CA VAL A 49 1.82 -21.71 -26.58
C VAL A 49 2.98 -20.72 -26.49
N GLN A 50 3.01 -19.68 -27.33
CA GLN A 50 4.04 -18.62 -27.29
C GLN A 50 3.55 -17.32 -26.69
N LEU A 51 2.26 -17.22 -26.34
CA LEU A 51 1.68 -15.98 -25.84
C LEU A 51 2.28 -15.64 -24.49
N LYS A 52 3.02 -14.54 -24.43
CA LYS A 52 3.65 -14.01 -23.20
C LYS A 52 2.86 -12.89 -22.56
N ILE A 53 2.17 -12.07 -23.37
CA ILE A 53 1.48 -10.88 -22.86
C ILE A 53 0.05 -10.87 -23.38
N LEU A 54 -0.92 -10.83 -22.45
CA LEU A 54 -2.34 -10.67 -22.74
C LEU A 54 -2.87 -9.45 -22.00
N GLN A 55 -3.34 -8.45 -22.75
CA GLN A 55 -3.90 -7.21 -22.21
C GLN A 55 -5.28 -6.95 -22.81
N ILE A 56 -6.29 -6.75 -21.95
CA ILE A 56 -7.67 -6.49 -22.38
C ILE A 56 -8.21 -5.30 -21.62
N TRP A 57 -8.46 -4.20 -22.34
CA TRP A 57 -8.85 -2.90 -21.78
C TRP A 57 -10.14 -2.37 -22.42
N ASP A 58 -11.00 -1.72 -21.63
CA ASP A 58 -12.17 -0.96 -22.13
C ASP A 58 -13.10 -1.80 -23.07
N CYS A 59 -13.35 -3.05 -22.71
CA CYS A 59 -14.22 -3.96 -23.47
C CYS A 59 -15.56 -4.18 -22.71
N ASN A 60 -16.50 -3.27 -22.95
CA ASN A 60 -17.72 -3.12 -22.14
C ASN A 60 -18.70 -4.30 -22.15
N MET A 61 -18.70 -5.10 -23.21
CA MET A 61 -19.58 -6.26 -23.32
C MET A 61 -18.90 -7.58 -22.97
N MET A 62 -17.63 -7.57 -22.60
CA MET A 62 -16.89 -8.80 -22.34
C MET A 62 -17.40 -9.50 -21.08
N GLU A 63 -17.90 -10.71 -21.25
CA GLU A 63 -18.48 -11.55 -20.20
C GLU A 63 -17.47 -12.57 -19.66
N GLN A 64 -16.69 -13.18 -20.57
CA GLN A 64 -15.62 -14.15 -20.25
C GLN A 64 -14.46 -13.99 -21.23
N VAL A 65 -13.22 -14.21 -20.78
CA VAL A 65 -12.05 -14.20 -21.68
C VAL A 65 -11.95 -15.51 -22.43
N ILE A 66 -12.05 -16.64 -21.72
CA ILE A 66 -12.13 -17.98 -22.30
C ILE A 66 -13.54 -18.52 -22.05
N PHE A 67 -14.24 -18.93 -23.10
CA PHE A 67 -15.57 -19.52 -23.01
C PHE A 67 -15.58 -20.97 -23.50
N THR A 68 -16.49 -21.77 -22.96
CA THR A 68 -16.70 -23.16 -23.41
C THR A 68 -17.51 -23.17 -24.70
N ASP A 69 -16.94 -23.73 -25.78
CA ASP A 69 -17.54 -23.74 -27.12
C ASP A 69 -18.34 -25.01 -27.44
N GLY A 70 -18.55 -25.91 -26.47
CA GLY A 70 -19.30 -27.16 -26.64
C GLY A 70 -18.61 -28.21 -27.51
N LEU A 71 -17.38 -27.94 -28.00
CA LEU A 71 -16.60 -28.86 -28.84
C LEU A 71 -15.65 -29.77 -28.03
N GLY A 72 -15.67 -29.65 -26.70
CA GLY A 72 -14.89 -30.48 -25.78
C GLY A 72 -15.75 -31.60 -25.19
N ALA A 73 -15.73 -32.77 -25.81
CA ALA A 73 -16.22 -34.00 -25.18
C ALA A 73 -15.48 -34.22 -23.83
N GLU A 74 -16.23 -34.70 -22.84
CA GLU A 74 -15.96 -34.67 -21.39
C GLU A 74 -14.68 -35.38 -20.90
N ASP A 75 -13.86 -35.95 -21.79
CA ASP A 75 -12.70 -36.79 -21.42
C ASP A 75 -11.32 -36.23 -21.83
N GLN A 76 -11.22 -35.22 -22.70
CA GLN A 76 -9.93 -34.88 -23.35
C GLN A 76 -9.09 -33.78 -22.66
N TRP A 77 -9.61 -33.09 -21.65
CA TRP A 77 -8.92 -31.95 -21.00
C TRP A 77 -8.32 -32.27 -19.63
N ARG A 78 -8.20 -33.55 -19.26
CA ARG A 78 -7.43 -33.94 -18.09
C ARG A 78 -5.96 -33.50 -18.32
N ASN A 79 -5.45 -32.60 -17.48
CA ASN A 79 -4.02 -32.26 -17.32
C ASN A 79 -3.33 -31.29 -18.31
N HIS A 80 -4.02 -30.42 -19.05
CA HIS A 80 -3.35 -29.50 -19.99
C HIS A 80 -3.04 -28.11 -19.39
N THR A 81 -1.81 -27.64 -19.55
CA THR A 81 -1.39 -26.28 -19.18
C THR A 81 -1.93 -25.26 -20.16
N ILE A 82 -2.72 -24.31 -19.66
CA ILE A 82 -3.21 -23.17 -20.42
C ILE A 82 -2.15 -22.08 -20.38
N PHE A 83 -1.89 -21.43 -21.51
CA PHE A 83 -1.00 -20.28 -21.55
C PHE A 83 0.39 -20.57 -20.94
N SER A 84 1.02 -21.64 -21.40
CA SER A 84 2.26 -22.19 -20.83
C SER A 84 3.45 -21.22 -20.79
N LYS A 85 3.41 -20.12 -21.54
CA LYS A 85 4.44 -19.07 -21.54
C LYS A 85 3.92 -17.67 -21.15
N LEU A 86 2.66 -17.56 -20.74
CA LEU A 86 2.08 -16.27 -20.39
C LEU A 86 2.75 -15.73 -19.15
N ASP A 87 3.34 -14.55 -19.28
CA ASP A 87 4.11 -13.85 -18.26
C ASP A 87 3.27 -12.72 -17.63
N LEU A 88 2.54 -11.98 -18.46
CA LEU A 88 1.70 -10.85 -18.04
C LEU A 88 0.26 -11.02 -18.50
N LEU A 89 -0.67 -10.99 -17.55
CA LEU A 89 -2.11 -10.88 -17.77
C LEU A 89 -2.66 -9.61 -17.13
N SER A 90 -3.26 -8.73 -17.94
CA SER A 90 -3.89 -7.49 -17.46
C SER A 90 -5.29 -7.31 -18.02
N LEU A 91 -6.27 -7.27 -17.13
CA LEU A 91 -7.66 -7.00 -17.40
C LEU A 91 -8.04 -5.66 -16.76
N LYS A 92 -8.49 -4.68 -17.55
CA LYS A 92 -8.79 -3.34 -17.08
C LYS A 92 -10.09 -2.81 -17.67
N ASP A 93 -10.93 -2.17 -16.85
CA ASP A 93 -12.16 -1.52 -17.30
C ASP A 93 -13.07 -2.52 -18.07
N LEU A 94 -13.39 -3.66 -17.43
CA LEU A 94 -14.24 -4.72 -17.99
C LEU A 94 -15.53 -4.87 -17.16
N PRO A 95 -16.54 -4.01 -17.39
CA PRO A 95 -17.73 -3.89 -16.55
C PRO A 95 -18.75 -5.03 -16.69
N LYS A 96 -18.54 -6.04 -17.54
CA LYS A 96 -19.41 -7.24 -17.61
C LYS A 96 -18.68 -8.55 -17.36
N LEU A 97 -17.37 -8.49 -17.08
CA LEU A 97 -16.57 -9.70 -16.90
C LEU A 97 -17.02 -10.41 -15.63
N THR A 98 -17.45 -11.66 -15.75
CA THR A 98 -17.94 -12.49 -14.61
C THR A 98 -16.94 -13.54 -14.17
N SER A 99 -16.12 -14.05 -15.10
CA SER A 99 -15.04 -15.02 -14.88
C SER A 99 -13.98 -14.89 -15.98
N PHE A 100 -12.72 -15.27 -15.72
CA PHE A 100 -11.72 -15.42 -16.77
C PHE A 100 -11.97 -16.68 -17.60
N CYS A 101 -12.21 -17.81 -16.92
CA CYS A 101 -12.48 -19.12 -17.54
C CYS A 101 -13.16 -20.10 -16.56
N PHE A 102 -13.98 -21.01 -17.11
CA PHE A 102 -14.51 -22.20 -16.43
C PHE A 102 -13.80 -23.44 -16.96
N GLN A 103 -12.70 -23.90 -16.35
CA GLN A 103 -12.02 -25.11 -16.78
C GLN A 103 -11.43 -25.90 -15.62
N ASN A 104 -11.44 -27.22 -15.77
CA ASN A 104 -10.83 -28.14 -14.82
C ASN A 104 -9.30 -28.10 -14.97
N TYR A 105 -8.63 -27.78 -13.87
CA TYR A 105 -7.17 -27.86 -13.69
C TYR A 105 -6.33 -27.05 -14.70
N SER A 106 -6.48 -25.72 -14.71
CA SER A 106 -5.59 -24.83 -15.46
C SER A 106 -4.48 -24.30 -14.55
N GLU A 107 -3.23 -24.67 -14.84
CA GLU A 107 -2.04 -24.09 -14.20
C GLU A 107 -1.47 -22.99 -15.11
N PHE A 108 -1.00 -21.90 -14.50
CA PHE A 108 -0.34 -20.79 -15.17
C PHE A 108 1.16 -20.81 -14.81
N PRO A 109 1.96 -21.70 -15.43
CA PRO A 109 3.31 -22.02 -14.94
C PRO A 109 4.29 -20.84 -15.02
N CYS A 110 4.10 -19.93 -15.98
CA CYS A 110 4.99 -18.79 -16.24
C CYS A 110 4.42 -17.44 -15.85
N LEU A 111 3.18 -17.37 -15.33
CA LEU A 111 2.53 -16.08 -15.08
C LEU A 111 3.21 -15.39 -13.89
N THR A 112 3.94 -14.32 -14.15
CA THR A 112 4.62 -13.51 -13.12
C THR A 112 3.75 -12.35 -12.66
N ASN A 113 2.90 -11.80 -13.54
CA ASN A 113 2.16 -10.57 -13.29
C ASN A 113 0.68 -10.72 -13.63
N LEU A 114 -0.18 -10.70 -12.60
CA LEU A 114 -1.64 -10.67 -12.74
C LEU A 114 -2.21 -9.33 -12.27
N ARG A 115 -2.91 -8.62 -13.15
CA ARG A 115 -3.55 -7.34 -12.85
C ARG A 115 -5.03 -7.34 -13.23
N LEU A 116 -5.89 -7.14 -12.25
CA LEU A 116 -7.33 -6.97 -12.39
C LEU A 116 -7.71 -5.57 -11.92
N LYS A 117 -8.30 -4.75 -12.78
CA LYS A 117 -8.66 -3.37 -12.44
C LYS A 117 -10.02 -2.99 -12.99
N LYS A 118 -10.92 -2.53 -12.12
CA LYS A 118 -12.27 -2.09 -12.51
C LYS A 118 -13.02 -3.19 -13.28
N CYS A 119 -13.10 -4.37 -12.66
CA CYS A 119 -13.91 -5.51 -13.10
C CYS A 119 -15.01 -5.78 -12.06
N PRO A 120 -16.02 -4.89 -11.93
CA PRO A 120 -16.92 -4.86 -10.77
C PRO A 120 -17.83 -6.09 -10.61
N PHE A 121 -18.08 -6.86 -11.67
CA PHE A 121 -18.94 -8.07 -11.63
C PHE A 121 -18.17 -9.39 -11.62
N LEU A 122 -16.83 -9.33 -11.60
CA LEU A 122 -15.99 -10.53 -11.55
C LEU A 122 -16.21 -11.19 -10.18
N LYS A 123 -16.75 -12.41 -10.15
CA LYS A 123 -17.02 -13.14 -8.88
C LYS A 123 -15.86 -14.03 -8.46
N ALA A 124 -15.35 -14.78 -9.43
CA ALA A 124 -14.15 -15.58 -9.31
C ALA A 124 -13.24 -15.29 -10.51
N PHE A 125 -11.92 -15.28 -10.32
CA PHE A 125 -11.01 -15.18 -11.47
C PHE A 125 -11.03 -16.51 -12.24
N ILE A 126 -10.83 -17.64 -11.57
CA ILE A 126 -10.95 -19.00 -12.15
C ILE A 126 -11.89 -19.84 -11.30
N SER A 127 -12.74 -20.65 -11.94
CA SER A 127 -13.55 -21.68 -11.29
C SER A 127 -13.11 -23.08 -11.73
N ILE A 128 -12.87 -23.97 -10.76
CA ILE A 128 -12.41 -25.35 -10.94
C ILE A 128 -13.53 -26.29 -10.46
N SER A 129 -13.94 -27.29 -11.27
CA SER A 129 -14.86 -28.33 -10.80
C SER A 129 -14.11 -29.60 -10.37
N VAL A 130 -14.54 -30.21 -9.27
CA VAL A 130 -14.00 -31.49 -8.78
C VAL A 130 -14.90 -32.62 -9.29
N SER A 131 -14.53 -33.25 -10.41
CA SER A 131 -15.23 -34.45 -10.88
C SER A 131 -14.90 -35.65 -9.99
N ARG A 132 -15.91 -36.34 -9.47
CA ARG A 132 -15.76 -37.73 -9.03
C ARG A 132 -15.55 -38.57 -10.29
N ASP A 133 -14.44 -39.30 -10.38
CA ASP A 133 -14.38 -40.42 -11.32
C ASP A 133 -15.49 -41.41 -10.94
N GLU A 134 -16.55 -41.50 -11.75
CA GLU A 134 -17.45 -42.67 -11.70
C GLU A 134 -16.73 -43.83 -12.38
N PRO A 135 -16.56 -44.98 -11.71
CA PRO A 135 -15.97 -46.14 -12.35
C PRO A 135 -16.93 -46.63 -13.45
N ARG A 136 -16.45 -46.61 -14.69
CA ARG A 136 -17.11 -47.31 -15.81
C ARG A 136 -17.23 -48.79 -15.43
N ALA A 137 -18.46 -49.28 -15.40
CA ALA A 137 -18.73 -50.68 -15.20
C ALA A 137 -18.31 -51.45 -16.45
N ASP A 138 -17.09 -51.99 -16.48
CA ASP A 138 -16.75 -53.10 -17.37
C ASP A 138 -15.68 -54.01 -16.74
N HIS A 139 -16.14 -55.24 -16.51
CA HIS A 139 -15.43 -56.51 -16.32
C HIS A 139 -14.40 -56.69 -15.19
N HIS A 140 -14.86 -57.41 -14.16
CA HIS A 140 -14.17 -58.43 -13.36
C HIS A 140 -12.63 -58.41 -13.32
N LEU A 141 -12.05 -57.95 -12.20
CA LEU A 141 -11.02 -58.67 -11.43
C LEU A 141 -10.73 -57.94 -10.10
N GLN A 142 -10.98 -58.68 -9.01
CA GLN A 142 -10.45 -58.57 -7.64
C GLN A 142 -10.46 -57.20 -6.91
N ALA A 143 -11.38 -57.12 -5.95
CA ALA A 143 -11.38 -56.18 -4.85
C ALA A 143 -10.19 -56.42 -3.90
N SER A 144 -9.13 -55.62 -4.03
CA SER A 144 -8.27 -55.18 -2.91
C SER A 144 -7.34 -54.07 -3.41
N ASN A 145 -7.23 -52.99 -2.64
CA ASN A 145 -6.44 -51.77 -2.89
C ASN A 145 -7.08 -50.67 -3.75
N TRP A 146 -8.17 -50.07 -3.28
CA TRP A 146 -8.55 -48.69 -3.65
C TRP A 146 -8.97 -47.91 -2.40
N VAL A 147 -8.02 -47.76 -1.47
CA VAL A 147 -8.03 -46.70 -0.46
C VAL A 147 -7.01 -45.67 -0.92
N HIS A 148 -7.38 -44.38 -0.86
CA HIS A 148 -6.61 -43.19 -1.27
C HIS A 148 -6.72 -42.78 -2.73
N ASN A 149 -7.65 -41.88 -3.02
CA ASN A 149 -7.44 -40.78 -3.98
C ASN A 149 -8.29 -39.54 -3.66
N SER A 150 -8.50 -39.23 -2.37
CA SER A 150 -9.02 -37.93 -1.93
C SER A 150 -7.91 -36.89 -1.69
N ALA A 151 -6.66 -37.20 -2.06
CA ALA A 151 -5.47 -36.37 -1.80
C ALA A 151 -5.08 -35.44 -2.96
N VAL A 152 -5.77 -35.49 -4.11
CA VAL A 152 -5.32 -34.85 -5.36
C VAL A 152 -5.38 -33.30 -5.34
N LEU A 153 -6.04 -32.69 -4.35
CA LEU A 153 -6.08 -31.23 -4.20
C LEU A 153 -5.02 -30.66 -3.24
N ASN A 154 -4.24 -31.49 -2.56
CA ASN A 154 -3.44 -31.01 -1.43
C ASN A 154 -2.13 -30.28 -1.81
N GLU A 155 -1.71 -30.24 -3.08
CA GLU A 155 -0.34 -29.75 -3.39
C GLU A 155 -0.18 -28.94 -4.68
N LYS A 156 -1.21 -28.84 -5.56
CA LYS A 156 -1.00 -28.19 -6.86
C LYS A 156 -1.19 -26.67 -6.79
N VAL A 157 -0.09 -25.93 -6.94
CA VAL A 157 -0.07 -24.46 -6.98
C VAL A 157 -0.55 -23.98 -8.35
N VAL A 158 -1.66 -23.24 -8.42
CA VAL A 158 -2.20 -22.70 -9.68
C VAL A 158 -1.27 -21.64 -10.31
N PHE A 159 -0.55 -20.91 -9.46
CA PHE A 159 0.30 -19.78 -9.82
C PHE A 159 1.73 -19.93 -9.29
N PRO A 160 2.52 -20.91 -9.77
CA PRO A 160 3.83 -21.24 -9.20
C PRO A 160 4.91 -20.17 -9.43
N SER A 161 4.73 -19.32 -10.45
CA SER A 161 5.69 -18.26 -10.82
C SER A 161 5.21 -16.85 -10.55
N LEU A 162 4.05 -16.67 -9.90
CA LEU A 162 3.46 -15.34 -9.72
C LEU A 162 4.29 -14.51 -8.74
N GLU A 163 4.77 -13.36 -9.23
CA GLU A 163 5.59 -12.40 -8.49
C GLU A 163 4.78 -11.17 -8.07
N LYS A 164 3.79 -10.75 -8.88
CA LYS A 164 2.96 -9.57 -8.62
C LYS A 164 1.48 -9.85 -8.86
N LEU A 165 0.68 -9.60 -7.83
CA LEU A 165 -0.77 -9.69 -7.88
C LEU A 165 -1.38 -8.33 -7.52
N GLN A 166 -2.16 -7.76 -8.44
CA GLN A 166 -2.84 -6.48 -8.24
C GLN A 166 -4.31 -6.60 -8.56
N ILE A 167 -5.17 -6.30 -7.58
CA ILE A 167 -6.63 -6.31 -7.73
C ILE A 167 -7.15 -4.97 -7.24
N GLN A 168 -7.83 -4.23 -8.13
CA GLN A 168 -8.34 -2.89 -7.84
C GLN A 168 -9.78 -2.74 -8.32
N ASN A 169 -10.68 -2.17 -7.49
CA ASN A 169 -12.06 -1.87 -7.87
C ASN A 169 -12.80 -3.10 -8.46
N CYS A 170 -12.74 -4.23 -7.76
CA CYS A 170 -13.39 -5.48 -8.17
C CYS A 170 -14.46 -5.85 -7.14
N ASP A 171 -15.60 -5.15 -7.24
CA ASP A 171 -16.60 -5.07 -6.18
C ASP A 171 -17.28 -6.41 -5.84
N SER A 172 -17.46 -7.27 -6.85
CA SER A 172 -18.10 -8.57 -6.70
C SER A 172 -17.12 -9.73 -6.46
N LEU A 173 -15.81 -9.48 -6.43
CA LEU A 173 -14.82 -10.55 -6.33
C LEU A 173 -14.87 -11.17 -4.95
N GLU A 174 -15.23 -12.44 -4.89
CA GLU A 174 -15.29 -13.23 -3.65
C GLU A 174 -14.05 -14.09 -3.48
N GLU A 175 -13.55 -14.68 -4.56
CA GLU A 175 -12.41 -15.60 -4.53
C GLU A 175 -11.55 -15.42 -5.78
N ILE A 176 -10.22 -15.61 -5.69
CA ILE A 176 -9.40 -15.66 -6.91
C ILE A 176 -9.57 -17.02 -7.59
N ILE A 177 -9.53 -18.08 -6.78
CA ILE A 177 -9.70 -19.46 -7.24
C ILE A 177 -10.92 -20.05 -6.51
N GLU A 178 -12.00 -20.27 -7.25
CA GLU A 178 -13.20 -20.95 -6.77
C GLU A 178 -13.08 -22.46 -7.06
N ALA A 179 -13.26 -23.32 -6.05
CA ALA A 179 -13.27 -24.77 -6.21
C ALA A 179 -14.67 -25.34 -5.92
N GLN A 180 -15.37 -25.75 -6.97
CA GLN A 180 -16.73 -26.26 -6.91
C GLN A 180 -16.72 -27.76 -6.60
N GLY A 181 -17.37 -28.17 -5.50
CA GLY A 181 -17.58 -29.58 -5.16
C GLY A 181 -18.31 -29.82 -3.83
N LEU A 182 -19.48 -30.50 -3.92
CA LEU A 182 -20.45 -30.90 -2.89
C LEU A 182 -21.43 -29.82 -2.41
N ILE A 183 -22.55 -29.68 -3.12
CA ILE A 183 -23.84 -29.50 -2.42
C ILE A 183 -24.01 -30.80 -1.62
N ALA A 184 -23.96 -30.70 -0.29
CA ALA A 184 -24.27 -31.83 0.55
C ALA A 184 -25.78 -32.07 0.43
N ASP A 185 -26.17 -33.11 -0.29
CA ASP A 185 -27.54 -33.62 -0.21
C ASP A 185 -27.84 -33.93 1.25
N THR A 186 -28.81 -33.21 1.79
CA THR A 186 -29.36 -33.38 3.12
C THR A 186 -30.12 -34.70 3.19
N SER A 187 -29.42 -35.82 3.40
CA SER A 187 -29.98 -37.01 4.05
C SER A 187 -28.94 -38.12 4.11
N THR A 188 -28.21 -38.21 5.22
CA THR A 188 -28.18 -39.39 6.11
C THR A 188 -27.01 -39.28 7.08
N THR A 189 -27.37 -39.29 8.35
CA THR A 189 -26.51 -39.26 9.51
C THR A 189 -25.61 -40.50 9.52
N GLN A 190 -24.31 -40.34 9.32
CA GLN A 190 -23.33 -41.23 9.93
C GLN A 190 -22.02 -40.47 10.19
N SER A 191 -21.80 -40.26 11.48
CA SER A 191 -20.57 -39.80 12.10
C SER A 191 -19.38 -40.61 11.61
N ILE A 192 -18.55 -40.00 10.79
CA ILE A 192 -17.14 -40.39 10.65
C ILE A 192 -16.35 -39.14 10.97
N VAL A 193 -15.63 -39.19 12.09
CA VAL A 193 -14.64 -38.20 12.49
C VAL A 193 -13.61 -38.12 11.36
N ARG A 194 -13.80 -37.15 10.45
CA ARG A 194 -12.78 -36.80 9.46
C ARG A 194 -11.79 -35.88 10.17
N GLU A 195 -10.60 -36.39 10.42
CA GLU A 195 -9.42 -35.55 10.66
C GLU A 195 -9.36 -34.50 9.54
N THR A 196 -9.66 -33.25 9.86
CA THR A 196 -9.63 -32.16 8.91
C THR A 196 -8.17 -31.77 8.66
N THR A 197 -7.52 -32.43 7.70
CA THR A 197 -6.23 -31.98 7.21
C THR A 197 -6.39 -30.54 6.72
N THR A 198 -5.74 -29.59 7.40
CA THR A 198 -5.81 -28.17 7.05
C THR A 198 -5.13 -27.97 5.70
N ILE A 199 -5.90 -27.77 4.64
CA ILE A 199 -5.36 -27.58 3.29
C ILE A 199 -4.63 -26.23 3.25
N LYS A 200 -3.33 -26.26 2.91
CA LYS A 200 -2.42 -25.11 2.81
C LYS A 200 -2.25 -24.70 1.36
N PHE A 201 -2.40 -23.41 1.06
CA PHE A 201 -2.08 -22.84 -0.25
C PHE A 201 -0.83 -21.98 -0.16
N VAL A 202 0.10 -22.11 -1.09
CA VAL A 202 1.37 -21.37 -1.06
C VAL A 202 1.48 -20.50 -2.31
N PHE A 203 1.82 -19.23 -2.13
CA PHE A 203 2.29 -18.35 -3.20
C PHE A 203 3.82 -18.25 -3.12
N PRO A 204 4.57 -19.18 -3.74
CA PRO A 204 5.98 -19.39 -3.43
C PRO A 204 6.87 -18.22 -3.84
N LYS A 205 6.53 -17.53 -4.95
CA LYS A 205 7.35 -16.46 -5.53
C LYS A 205 6.72 -15.07 -5.44
N LEU A 206 5.56 -14.92 -4.80
CA LEU A 206 4.86 -13.62 -4.80
C LEU A 206 5.64 -12.61 -3.94
N ILE A 207 6.07 -11.50 -4.56
CA ILE A 207 6.87 -10.44 -3.95
C ILE A 207 6.00 -9.22 -3.61
N TYR A 208 4.96 -8.97 -4.42
CA TYR A 208 4.09 -7.81 -4.31
C TYR A 208 2.62 -8.20 -4.38
N LEU A 209 1.85 -7.84 -3.34
CA LEU A 209 0.41 -8.00 -3.28
C LEU A 209 -0.26 -6.63 -3.10
N ARG A 210 -1.20 -6.28 -3.99
CA ARG A 210 -2.07 -5.11 -3.83
C ARG A 210 -3.52 -5.49 -3.97
N LEU A 211 -4.30 -5.24 -2.92
CA LEU A 211 -5.75 -5.32 -2.89
C LEU A 211 -6.28 -3.94 -2.53
N ASN A 212 -7.04 -3.31 -3.44
CA ASN A 212 -7.61 -1.99 -3.21
C ASN A 212 -9.07 -1.98 -3.68
N LYS A 213 -10.01 -1.59 -2.82
CA LYS A 213 -11.45 -1.56 -3.16
C LYS A 213 -11.91 -2.93 -3.70
N VAL A 214 -11.73 -3.96 -2.87
CA VAL A 214 -12.17 -5.33 -3.16
C VAL A 214 -13.09 -5.81 -2.04
N PRO A 215 -14.32 -5.27 -1.96
CA PRO A 215 -15.11 -5.32 -0.74
C PRO A 215 -15.66 -6.70 -0.36
N ARG A 216 -15.81 -7.61 -1.32
CA ARG A 216 -16.40 -8.93 -1.11
C ARG A 216 -15.39 -10.07 -1.04
N LEU A 217 -14.08 -9.80 -1.13
CA LEU A 217 -13.05 -10.84 -1.22
C LEU A 217 -13.00 -11.69 0.05
N LYS A 218 -13.52 -12.92 0.00
CA LYS A 218 -13.62 -13.89 1.10
C LYS A 218 -12.35 -14.71 1.29
N SER A 219 -11.69 -15.12 0.22
CA SER A 219 -10.47 -15.93 0.30
C SER A 219 -9.66 -15.80 -0.99
N PHE A 220 -8.41 -16.25 -0.98
CA PHE A 220 -7.63 -16.40 -2.22
C PHE A 220 -8.02 -17.68 -2.96
N CYS A 221 -8.36 -18.74 -2.23
CA CYS A 221 -8.77 -20.02 -2.76
C CYS A 221 -9.88 -20.62 -1.87
N SER A 222 -10.99 -21.01 -2.47
CA SER A 222 -12.12 -21.63 -1.76
C SER A 222 -11.67 -22.91 -1.05
N ARG A 223 -12.31 -23.24 0.09
CA ARG A 223 -12.10 -24.50 0.84
C ARG A 223 -10.68 -24.70 1.40
N MET A 224 -9.75 -23.80 1.14
CA MET A 224 -8.40 -23.83 1.71
C MET A 224 -8.36 -22.96 2.95
N HIS A 225 -7.81 -23.53 4.03
CA HIS A 225 -7.90 -22.90 5.33
C HIS A 225 -6.72 -21.97 5.61
N THR A 226 -5.56 -22.15 4.97
CA THR A 226 -4.38 -21.31 5.28
C THR A 226 -3.59 -20.95 4.03
N THR A 227 -2.98 -19.75 4.02
CA THR A 227 -2.10 -19.27 2.94
C THR A 227 -0.69 -19.01 3.48
N GLN A 228 0.34 -19.29 2.69
CA GLN A 228 1.73 -18.96 3.01
C GLN A 228 2.36 -18.08 1.94
N TRP A 229 3.18 -17.13 2.39
CA TRP A 229 3.72 -16.04 1.57
C TRP A 229 5.24 -15.90 1.77
N PRO A 230 6.03 -16.96 1.47
CA PRO A 230 7.45 -17.03 1.83
C PRO A 230 8.34 -15.96 1.17
N SER A 231 7.92 -15.39 0.04
CA SER A 231 8.68 -14.39 -0.73
C SER A 231 8.09 -12.98 -0.66
N LEU A 232 6.99 -12.76 0.07
CA LEU A 232 6.23 -11.52 0.03
C LEU A 232 6.95 -10.41 0.79
N LYS A 233 7.39 -9.38 0.05
CA LYS A 233 8.11 -8.22 0.60
C LYS A 233 7.22 -6.99 0.77
N HIS A 234 6.23 -6.83 -0.10
CA HIS A 234 5.37 -5.65 -0.15
C HIS A 234 3.89 -6.07 -0.17
N MET A 235 3.12 -5.57 0.79
CA MET A 235 1.68 -5.81 0.88
C MET A 235 0.92 -4.49 1.03
N GLU A 236 -0.09 -4.29 0.19
CA GLU A 236 -1.04 -3.18 0.30
C GLU A 236 -2.46 -3.74 0.31
N VAL A 237 -3.21 -3.50 1.40
CA VAL A 237 -4.62 -3.86 1.53
C VAL A 237 -5.41 -2.64 2.01
N ILE A 238 -6.17 -2.04 1.10
CA ILE A 238 -6.90 -0.77 1.31
C ILE A 238 -8.36 -0.96 0.91
N GLU A 239 -9.29 -0.48 1.74
CA GLU A 239 -10.73 -0.50 1.43
C GLU A 239 -11.26 -1.91 1.11
N CYS A 240 -10.86 -2.90 1.93
CA CYS A 240 -11.41 -4.24 1.96
C CYS A 240 -12.20 -4.39 3.28
N PRO A 241 -13.51 -4.08 3.32
CA PRO A 241 -14.33 -3.95 4.53
C PRO A 241 -14.72 -5.31 5.15
N LYS A 242 -13.76 -6.23 5.20
CA LYS A 242 -13.89 -7.43 6.03
C LYS A 242 -13.70 -7.04 7.49
N ALA A 243 -14.54 -7.61 8.34
CA ALA A 243 -14.46 -7.45 9.79
C ALA A 243 -13.08 -7.82 10.37
N HIS A 244 -12.36 -8.78 9.76
CA HIS A 244 -11.02 -9.19 10.22
C HIS A 244 -10.12 -9.39 9.00
N ILE A 245 -9.08 -8.58 8.80
CA ILE A 245 -8.06 -8.85 7.77
C ILE A 245 -7.14 -9.98 8.25
N PHE A 246 -6.68 -9.92 9.50
CA PHE A 246 -5.78 -10.90 10.09
C PHE A 246 -6.45 -11.59 11.29
N ALA A 247 -6.23 -12.89 11.48
CA ALA A 247 -6.53 -13.59 12.73
C ALA A 247 -5.55 -14.74 13.00
N PRO A 248 -5.27 -15.09 14.27
CA PRO A 248 -4.26 -16.10 14.64
C PRO A 248 -4.65 -17.54 14.27
N LYS A 249 -5.96 -17.84 14.19
CA LYS A 249 -6.51 -19.16 13.85
C LYS A 249 -7.72 -18.99 12.96
N CYS A 250 -7.85 -19.88 11.98
CA CYS A 250 -9.09 -19.98 11.23
C CYS A 250 -10.16 -20.63 12.11
N PRO A 251 -11.39 -20.11 12.17
CA PRO A 251 -12.47 -20.75 12.90
C PRO A 251 -12.59 -22.22 12.46
N LYS A 252 -12.60 -23.15 13.42
CA LYS A 252 -12.84 -24.57 13.12
C LYS A 252 -14.21 -24.67 12.47
N SER A 253 -14.29 -25.36 11.34
CA SER A 253 -15.48 -25.55 10.52
C SER A 253 -16.68 -26.01 11.36
N GLN A 254 -17.55 -25.09 11.75
CA GLN A 254 -18.97 -25.37 11.90
C GLN A 254 -19.63 -24.98 10.59
N VAL A 255 -20.54 -25.83 10.13
CA VAL A 255 -21.16 -25.87 8.80
C VAL A 255 -22.08 -24.66 8.53
N GLU A 256 -21.95 -23.56 9.28
CA GLU A 256 -22.75 -22.37 9.08
C GLU A 256 -21.98 -21.28 8.34
N ILE A 257 -22.49 -21.03 7.14
CA ILE A 257 -22.23 -19.93 6.22
C ILE A 257 -22.22 -18.61 7.01
N SER A 258 -21.04 -18.13 7.38
CA SER A 258 -20.91 -16.78 7.93
C SER A 258 -19.68 -16.09 7.35
N ASN A 259 -19.90 -14.91 6.79
CA ASN A 259 -18.92 -14.02 6.14
C ASN A 259 -17.89 -13.43 7.14
N GLN A 260 -17.53 -14.17 8.19
CA GLN A 260 -16.70 -13.69 9.31
C GLN A 260 -15.28 -14.29 9.35
N GLN A 261 -14.84 -15.03 8.32
CA GLN A 261 -13.46 -15.53 8.26
C GLN A 261 -12.45 -14.42 7.92
N PRO A 262 -11.25 -14.45 8.53
CA PRO A 262 -10.19 -13.50 8.24
C PRO A 262 -9.71 -13.64 6.79
N LEU A 263 -9.21 -12.55 6.18
CA LEU A 263 -8.55 -12.64 4.86
C LEU A 263 -7.23 -13.42 4.93
N PHE A 264 -6.48 -13.25 6.01
CA PHE A 264 -5.23 -13.94 6.30
C PHE A 264 -5.32 -14.60 7.69
N CYS A 265 -5.23 -15.93 7.74
CA CYS A 265 -4.90 -16.61 8.98
C CYS A 265 -3.38 -16.51 9.18
N VAL A 266 -2.95 -15.82 10.23
CA VAL A 266 -1.54 -15.48 10.47
C VAL A 266 -0.95 -16.24 11.65
N ASN A 267 0.31 -16.62 11.48
CA ASN A 267 1.21 -17.09 12.51
C ASN A 267 2.60 -16.48 12.27
N GLU A 268 3.56 -16.80 13.13
CA GLU A 268 4.94 -16.29 13.06
C GLU A 268 5.63 -16.56 11.71
N ASP A 269 5.20 -17.61 11.00
CA ASP A 269 5.79 -18.05 9.73
C ASP A 269 5.00 -17.58 8.48
N THR A 270 3.90 -16.83 8.65
CA THR A 270 3.04 -16.48 7.50
C THR A 270 3.69 -15.45 6.58
N PHE A 271 4.39 -14.48 7.17
CA PHE A 271 5.04 -13.35 6.46
C PHE A 271 6.51 -13.19 6.89
N PRO A 272 7.37 -14.18 6.60
CA PRO A 272 8.73 -14.22 7.16
C PRO A 272 9.62 -13.09 6.64
N VAL A 273 9.38 -12.57 5.44
CA VAL A 273 10.23 -11.57 4.76
C VAL A 273 9.52 -10.26 4.44
N LEU A 274 8.34 -10.03 5.00
CA LEU A 274 7.55 -8.81 4.71
C LEU A 274 8.28 -7.57 5.24
N GLU A 275 8.58 -6.63 4.35
CA GLU A 275 9.32 -5.41 4.66
C GLU A 275 8.43 -4.17 4.67
N GLU A 276 7.38 -4.15 3.82
CA GLU A 276 6.48 -3.01 3.66
C GLU A 276 5.01 -3.44 3.73
N LEU A 277 4.27 -2.76 4.59
CA LEU A 277 2.85 -3.02 4.83
C LEU A 277 2.05 -1.73 4.77
N THR A 278 1.07 -1.68 3.87
CA THR A 278 0.10 -0.60 3.77
C THR A 278 -1.30 -1.12 4.09
N LEU A 279 -1.97 -0.53 5.08
CA LEU A 279 -3.27 -0.97 5.57
C LEU A 279 -4.21 0.19 5.84
N LYS A 280 -5.52 -0.08 5.80
CA LYS A 280 -6.51 0.82 6.39
C LYS A 280 -6.64 0.55 7.91
N MET A 281 -6.58 1.59 8.74
CA MET A 281 -6.53 1.46 10.22
C MET A 281 -7.73 0.71 10.80
N ASN A 282 -8.94 1.00 10.33
CA ASN A 282 -10.16 0.33 10.83
C ASN A 282 -10.06 -1.19 10.67
N ASP A 283 -9.37 -1.65 9.63
CA ASP A 283 -9.21 -3.06 9.33
C ASP A 283 -8.17 -3.73 10.26
N MET A 284 -7.30 -2.95 10.91
CA MET A 284 -6.34 -3.41 11.92
C MET A 284 -6.93 -3.43 13.34
N MET A 285 -7.72 -2.41 13.70
CA MET A 285 -8.21 -2.22 15.07
C MET A 285 -9.04 -3.41 15.57
N LYS A 286 -9.87 -4.01 14.71
CA LYS A 286 -10.74 -5.14 15.09
C LYS A 286 -9.99 -6.47 15.32
N GLY A 287 -8.69 -6.56 15.02
CA GLY A 287 -7.88 -7.76 15.31
C GLY A 287 -6.78 -7.52 16.37
N ILE A 288 -6.30 -6.28 16.48
CA ILE A 288 -5.22 -5.90 17.42
C ILE A 288 -5.79 -5.54 18.80
N CYS A 289 -6.89 -4.77 18.85
CA CYS A 289 -7.47 -4.32 20.12
C CYS A 289 -8.06 -5.46 20.96
N ASP A 290 -8.41 -6.58 20.32
CA ASP A 290 -8.91 -7.79 20.99
C ASP A 290 -7.77 -8.69 21.52
N GLY A 291 -6.49 -8.28 21.36
CA GLY A 291 -5.33 -9.05 21.80
C GLY A 291 -5.10 -10.35 21.01
N GLN A 292 -5.79 -10.53 19.88
CA GLN A 292 -5.78 -11.78 19.11
C GLN A 292 -4.59 -11.87 18.15
N LEU A 293 -4.07 -10.76 17.64
CA LEU A 293 -2.92 -10.78 16.75
C LEU A 293 -1.62 -10.89 17.55
N SER A 294 -0.88 -11.98 17.31
CA SER A 294 0.47 -12.12 17.85
C SER A 294 1.32 -10.95 17.32
N LEU A 295 1.90 -10.23 18.27
CA LEU A 295 2.89 -9.17 18.08
C LEU A 295 4.11 -9.62 17.22
N GLN A 296 4.25 -10.90 16.91
CA GLN A 296 5.38 -11.47 16.17
C GLN A 296 5.13 -11.78 14.68
N CYS A 297 3.96 -11.44 14.12
CA CYS A 297 3.62 -11.79 12.72
C CYS A 297 4.47 -11.07 11.65
N PHE A 298 5.16 -9.99 12.02
CA PHE A 298 5.89 -9.13 11.08
C PHE A 298 7.34 -8.87 11.53
N PRO A 299 8.19 -9.91 11.65
CA PRO A 299 9.52 -9.79 12.26
C PRO A 299 10.51 -8.93 11.48
N ASN A 300 10.26 -8.74 10.18
CA ASN A 300 11.13 -8.00 9.26
C ASN A 300 10.56 -6.67 8.76
N LEU A 301 9.43 -6.20 9.31
CA LEU A 301 8.75 -5.02 8.82
C LEU A 301 9.58 -3.75 9.06
N LYS A 302 9.89 -3.03 7.97
CA LYS A 302 10.68 -1.79 7.96
C LYS A 302 9.79 -0.57 7.74
N LEU A 303 8.73 -0.71 6.97
CA LEU A 303 7.81 0.37 6.61
C LEU A 303 6.37 -0.02 6.92
N LEU A 304 5.69 0.82 7.70
CA LEU A 304 4.25 0.73 7.94
C LEU A 304 3.56 2.00 7.44
N ASN A 305 2.59 1.85 6.53
CA ASN A 305 1.77 2.94 6.02
C ASN A 305 0.30 2.70 6.40
N LEU A 306 -0.28 3.64 7.15
CA LEU A 306 -1.62 3.54 7.70
C LEU A 306 -2.52 4.59 7.05
N HIS A 307 -3.47 4.12 6.24
CA HIS A 307 -4.57 4.93 5.75
C HIS A 307 -5.72 4.89 6.75
N CYS A 308 -6.18 6.03 7.19
CA CYS A 308 -7.33 6.11 8.06
C CYS A 308 -8.47 6.76 7.28
N PHE A 309 -9.72 6.51 7.66
CA PHE A 309 -10.86 7.20 7.07
C PHE A 309 -11.75 7.68 8.21
N PRO A 310 -12.08 8.98 8.25
CA PRO A 310 -12.72 9.61 9.38
C PRO A 310 -14.21 9.23 9.42
N GLU A 311 -14.59 8.27 10.28
CA GLU A 311 -16.00 8.06 10.65
C GLU A 311 -16.18 7.99 12.17
N THR A 312 -15.19 7.49 12.91
CA THR A 312 -15.14 7.49 14.38
C THR A 312 -13.70 7.75 14.84
N SER A 313 -13.50 8.36 16.01
CA SER A 313 -12.16 8.60 16.56
C SER A 313 -11.42 7.28 16.78
N THR A 314 -10.31 7.06 16.08
CA THR A 314 -9.52 5.82 16.19
C THR A 314 -8.20 6.12 16.89
N THR A 315 -7.85 5.31 17.90
CA THR A 315 -6.54 5.38 18.56
C THR A 315 -5.56 4.42 17.88
N LEU A 316 -4.33 4.85 17.64
CA LEU A 316 -3.28 3.95 17.14
C LEU A 316 -2.85 2.99 18.28
N PRO A 317 -2.89 1.67 18.09
CA PRO A 317 -2.52 0.74 19.16
C PRO A 317 -1.00 0.74 19.37
N TYR A 318 -0.52 1.43 20.42
CA TYR A 318 0.89 1.53 20.79
C TYR A 318 1.58 0.15 20.87
N CYS A 319 0.87 -0.85 21.43
CA CYS A 319 1.37 -2.22 21.56
C CYS A 319 1.74 -2.86 20.21
N PHE A 320 1.00 -2.53 19.14
CA PHE A 320 1.32 -3.02 17.80
C PHE A 320 2.61 -2.40 17.27
N ILE A 321 2.79 -1.09 17.41
CA ILE A 321 4.05 -0.45 16.98
C ILE A 321 5.23 -0.98 17.81
N GLN A 322 5.05 -1.15 19.12
CA GLN A 322 6.08 -1.69 20.02
C GLN A 322 6.54 -3.08 19.59
N SER A 323 5.66 -3.85 18.94
CA SER A 323 5.96 -5.19 18.47
C SER A 323 6.76 -5.29 17.18
N LEU A 324 7.04 -4.17 16.51
CA LEU A 324 7.74 -4.16 15.23
C LEU A 324 9.23 -3.83 15.43
N PRO A 325 10.11 -4.83 15.63
CA PRO A 325 11.48 -4.60 16.09
C PRO A 325 12.38 -3.88 15.07
N LYS A 326 12.01 -3.93 13.79
CA LYS A 326 12.80 -3.37 12.67
C LYS A 326 12.14 -2.17 11.99
N LEU A 327 11.06 -1.62 12.57
CA LEU A 327 10.33 -0.52 11.97
C LEU A 327 11.20 0.75 11.90
N GLN A 328 11.39 1.26 10.68
CA GLN A 328 12.22 2.43 10.39
C GLN A 328 11.41 3.58 9.81
N LYS A 329 10.30 3.30 9.12
CA LYS A 329 9.43 4.30 8.51
C LYS A 329 7.98 4.08 8.89
N LEU A 330 7.34 5.15 9.37
CA LEU A 330 5.92 5.18 9.69
C LEU A 330 5.26 6.30 8.90
N VAL A 331 4.25 5.95 8.12
CA VAL A 331 3.42 6.89 7.37
C VAL A 331 2.01 6.78 7.90
N ILE A 332 1.42 7.90 8.29
CA ILE A 332 0.01 7.99 8.70
C ILE A 332 -0.68 8.98 7.79
N ASN A 333 -1.73 8.53 7.11
CA ASN A 333 -2.47 9.32 6.13
C ASN A 333 -3.97 9.30 6.44
N ASN A 334 -4.61 10.46 6.38
CA ASN A 334 -6.06 10.63 6.40
C ASN A 334 -6.72 10.20 7.74
N ALA A 335 -6.05 10.43 8.88
CA ALA A 335 -6.46 9.91 10.18
C ALA A 335 -7.17 10.87 11.12
N SER A 336 -8.29 10.39 11.69
CA SER A 336 -8.93 11.00 12.86
C SER A 336 -8.35 10.39 14.13
N ILE A 337 -7.05 10.57 14.30
CA ILE A 337 -6.35 10.19 15.52
C ILE A 337 -6.25 11.46 16.37
N SER A 338 -6.75 11.41 17.60
CA SER A 338 -6.62 12.52 18.56
C SER A 338 -5.17 12.74 18.99
N GLU A 339 -4.39 11.66 19.12
CA GLU A 339 -2.97 11.70 19.52
C GLU A 339 -2.14 10.58 18.86
N ILE A 340 -0.94 10.91 18.37
CA ILE A 340 -0.07 9.95 17.65
C ILE A 340 0.52 8.87 18.58
N VAL A 341 0.65 9.16 19.88
CA VAL A 341 1.20 8.24 20.88
C VAL A 341 0.36 8.31 22.16
N TRP A 342 -0.60 7.38 22.31
CA TRP A 342 -1.30 7.20 23.59
C TRP A 342 -0.62 6.15 24.44
N SER A 343 -0.08 6.55 25.59
CA SER A 343 0.43 5.66 26.64
C SER A 343 -0.58 5.53 27.78
N GLU A 344 -1.82 5.14 27.47
CA GLU A 344 -2.79 4.88 28.53
C GLU A 344 -2.53 3.49 29.15
N GLY A 345 -2.48 3.40 30.47
CA GLY A 345 -2.33 2.12 31.20
C GLY A 345 -0.90 1.55 31.32
N LEU A 346 0.14 2.19 30.78
CA LEU A 346 1.52 1.73 30.98
C LEU A 346 2.07 2.19 32.34
N SER A 347 2.45 1.21 33.17
CA SER A 347 3.21 1.47 34.40
C SER A 347 4.49 2.27 34.11
N ASP A 348 5.01 2.99 35.11
CA ASP A 348 6.19 3.87 34.99
C ASP A 348 7.46 3.15 34.48
N LYS A 349 7.47 1.81 34.49
CA LYS A 349 8.51 0.97 33.86
C LYS A 349 8.28 0.74 32.35
N GLY A 350 7.05 0.71 31.87
CA GLY A 350 6.67 0.54 30.46
C GLY A 350 6.86 1.79 29.59
N ARG A 351 6.99 2.99 30.21
CA ARG A 351 7.36 4.23 29.51
C ARG A 351 8.84 4.29 29.08
N ARG A 352 9.69 3.40 29.59
CA ARG A 352 11.15 3.44 29.38
C ARG A 352 11.61 2.83 28.05
N THR A 353 10.80 1.97 27.42
CA THR A 353 11.08 1.39 26.10
C THR A 353 10.15 2.01 25.06
N SER A 354 10.62 3.06 24.40
CA SER A 354 9.84 3.73 23.36
C SER A 354 9.67 2.84 22.13
N ALA A 355 8.44 2.61 21.71
CA ALA A 355 8.09 1.84 20.50
C ALA A 355 8.73 2.40 19.22
N PHE A 356 9.08 3.68 19.22
CA PHE A 356 9.59 4.41 18.07
C PHE A 356 11.13 4.57 18.07
N TYR A 357 11.86 3.93 19.00
CA TYR A 357 13.32 4.12 19.13
C TYR A 357 14.11 3.86 17.84
N GLN A 358 13.65 2.93 17.00
CA GLN A 358 14.29 2.58 15.72
C GLN A 358 13.83 3.44 14.54
N LEU A 359 12.80 4.28 14.74
CA LEU A 359 12.17 5.05 13.68
C LEU A 359 13.11 6.13 13.17
N LYS A 360 13.34 6.12 11.86
CA LYS A 360 14.16 7.09 11.13
C LYS A 360 13.32 8.11 10.38
N GLU A 361 12.11 7.74 9.99
CA GLU A 361 11.23 8.57 9.16
C GLU A 361 9.79 8.51 9.66
N LEU A 362 9.22 9.68 9.95
CA LEU A 362 7.82 9.85 10.32
C LEU A 362 7.16 10.80 9.33
N ARG A 363 6.10 10.32 8.67
CA ARG A 363 5.26 11.14 7.80
C ARG A 363 3.82 11.17 8.30
N LEU A 364 3.31 12.36 8.51
CA LEU A 364 1.95 12.63 8.97
C LEU A 364 1.25 13.42 7.88
N SER A 365 0.11 12.92 7.40
CA SER A 365 -0.63 13.58 6.34
C SER A 365 -2.13 13.55 6.58
N LYS A 366 -2.82 14.66 6.30
CA LYS A 366 -4.28 14.78 6.36
C LYS A 366 -4.85 14.31 7.69
N LEU A 367 -4.51 14.99 8.79
CA LEU A 367 -4.96 14.64 10.14
C LEU A 367 -5.96 15.69 10.67
N PRO A 368 -7.25 15.64 10.30
CA PRO A 368 -8.20 16.73 10.57
C PRO A 368 -8.71 16.81 12.02
N GLN A 369 -8.78 15.69 12.75
CA GLN A 369 -9.33 15.62 14.11
C GLN A 369 -8.26 15.56 15.21
N LEU A 370 -7.00 15.83 14.85
CA LEU A 370 -5.90 15.79 15.81
C LEU A 370 -5.94 17.07 16.66
N THR A 371 -6.67 17.04 17.78
CA THR A 371 -6.90 18.20 18.65
C THR A 371 -5.74 18.51 19.59
N LEU A 372 -4.57 17.88 19.40
CA LEU A 372 -3.39 18.23 20.17
C LEU A 372 -2.96 19.65 19.83
N LYS A 373 -2.88 20.49 20.87
CA LYS A 373 -2.21 21.79 20.77
C LYS A 373 -0.78 21.64 20.26
N THR A 374 -0.10 20.53 20.63
CA THR A 374 1.33 20.30 20.37
C THR A 374 1.66 18.81 20.21
N PHE A 375 2.56 18.45 19.29
CA PHE A 375 3.16 17.10 19.24
C PHE A 375 4.07 16.88 20.46
N GLN A 376 3.63 16.02 21.39
CA GLN A 376 4.36 15.73 22.62
C GLN A 376 4.59 14.22 22.82
N PRO A 377 5.38 13.59 21.94
CA PRO A 377 5.87 12.24 22.22
C PRO A 377 6.76 12.25 23.48
N SER A 378 6.86 11.11 24.16
CA SER A 378 7.82 10.99 25.25
C SER A 378 9.24 11.30 24.75
N LEU A 379 10.05 11.99 25.56
CA LEU A 379 11.45 12.41 25.28
C LEU A 379 12.37 11.29 24.70
N LEU A 380 11.97 10.03 24.85
CA LEU A 380 12.72 8.86 24.42
C LEU A 380 12.28 8.33 23.04
N SER A 381 11.21 8.86 22.45
CA SER A 381 10.53 8.22 21.32
C SER A 381 11.25 8.35 19.98
N PHE A 382 11.95 9.45 19.71
CA PHE A 382 12.46 9.74 18.36
C PHE A 382 13.97 9.95 18.28
N LYS A 383 14.75 9.22 19.09
CA LYS A 383 16.22 9.39 19.13
C LYS A 383 16.93 9.11 17.79
N LYS A 384 16.37 8.25 16.93
CA LYS A 384 16.91 7.92 15.60
C LYS A 384 16.23 8.65 14.45
N LEU A 385 15.31 9.57 14.74
CA LEU A 385 14.54 10.24 13.71
C LEU A 385 15.43 11.18 12.91
N THR A 386 15.44 10.97 11.60
CA THR A 386 16.21 11.76 10.62
C THR A 386 15.31 12.58 9.72
N THR A 387 14.06 12.16 9.53
CA THR A 387 13.10 12.84 8.66
C THR A 387 11.74 12.95 9.35
N LEU A 388 11.23 14.18 9.43
CA LEU A 388 9.88 14.49 9.87
C LEU A 388 9.15 15.27 8.76
N GLU A 389 8.06 14.70 8.26
CA GLU A 389 7.18 15.36 7.28
C GLU A 389 5.76 15.46 7.82
N VAL A 390 5.17 16.65 7.77
CA VAL A 390 3.80 16.95 8.21
C VAL A 390 3.08 17.71 7.10
N ILE A 391 2.00 17.14 6.56
CA ILE A 391 1.33 17.67 5.37
C ILE A 391 -0.20 17.72 5.58
N SER A 392 -0.84 18.87 5.40
CA SER A 392 -2.30 19.00 5.54
C SER A 392 -2.84 18.54 6.90
N CYS A 393 -2.11 18.82 7.99
CA CYS A 393 -2.52 18.50 9.35
C CYS A 393 -3.08 19.75 10.03
N HIS A 394 -4.37 20.01 9.83
CA HIS A 394 -5.02 21.25 10.26
C HIS A 394 -5.32 21.33 11.77
N GLY A 395 -5.16 20.24 12.53
CA GLY A 395 -5.44 20.27 13.97
C GLY A 395 -4.31 20.82 14.85
N PHE A 396 -3.08 20.89 14.35
CA PHE A 396 -1.94 21.41 15.11
C PHE A 396 -1.99 22.94 15.21
N ILE A 397 -1.96 23.47 16.43
CA ILE A 397 -1.67 24.88 16.70
C ILE A 397 -0.15 25.09 16.71
N ASN A 398 0.57 24.20 17.37
CA ASN A 398 2.03 24.17 17.36
C ASN A 398 2.50 22.81 16.87
N LEU A 399 3.58 22.76 16.07
CA LEU A 399 4.08 21.47 15.61
C LEU A 399 4.63 20.66 16.79
N MET A 400 5.58 21.15 17.59
CA MET A 400 6.20 20.38 18.68
C MET A 400 6.61 21.22 19.89
N ALA A 401 6.79 20.58 21.06
CA ALA A 401 7.28 21.23 22.28
C ALA A 401 8.81 21.38 22.30
N CYS A 402 9.34 22.30 23.11
CA CYS A 402 10.79 22.52 23.21
C CYS A 402 11.56 21.29 23.74
N SER A 403 10.99 20.56 24.68
CA SER A 403 11.49 19.25 25.12
C SER A 403 11.62 18.24 23.95
N THR A 404 10.66 18.22 23.04
CA THR A 404 10.69 17.35 21.85
C THR A 404 11.76 17.81 20.86
N ALA A 405 11.82 19.11 20.55
CA ALA A 405 12.83 19.69 19.67
C ALA A 405 14.26 19.38 20.16
N LYS A 406 14.53 19.55 21.47
CA LYS A 406 15.83 19.22 22.11
C LYS A 406 16.21 17.73 21.98
N SER A 407 15.25 16.84 21.74
CA SER A 407 15.50 15.40 21.57
C SER A 407 15.87 15.00 20.13
N LEU A 408 15.54 15.84 19.14
CA LEU A 408 15.66 15.54 17.69
C LEU A 408 17.09 15.78 17.15
N MET A 409 18.09 15.27 17.87
CA MET A 409 19.52 15.50 17.60
C MET A 409 20.04 14.88 16.30
N LEU A 410 19.28 13.97 15.68
CA LEU A 410 19.64 13.32 14.41
C LEU A 410 18.79 13.80 13.22
N LEU A 411 17.89 14.77 13.43
CA LEU A 411 17.00 15.25 12.39
C LEU A 411 17.79 15.92 11.27
N GLU A 412 17.67 15.41 10.05
CA GLU A 412 18.31 15.92 8.83
C GLU A 412 17.33 16.68 7.93
N ARG A 413 16.05 16.32 7.98
CA ARG A 413 14.98 16.92 7.19
C ARG A 413 13.73 17.20 8.03
N LEU A 414 13.28 18.45 7.99
CA LEU A 414 11.99 18.88 8.53
C LEU A 414 11.17 19.52 7.41
N SER A 415 9.99 18.98 7.12
CA SER A 415 9.07 19.54 6.12
C SER A 415 7.66 19.67 6.70
N VAL A 416 7.11 20.88 6.68
CA VAL A 416 5.75 21.18 7.11
C VAL A 416 5.03 21.88 5.96
N ALA A 417 3.92 21.29 5.49
CA ALA A 417 3.22 21.78 4.32
C ALA A 417 1.69 21.81 4.51
N ASP A 418 1.04 22.85 3.99
CA ASP A 418 -0.41 22.96 3.84
C ASP A 418 -1.21 22.79 5.16
N CYS A 419 -0.62 23.16 6.30
CA CYS A 419 -1.28 23.13 7.62
C CYS A 419 -1.83 24.52 7.98
N GLU A 420 -3.15 24.63 8.12
CA GLU A 420 -3.81 25.94 8.25
C GLU A 420 -3.70 26.59 9.64
N MET A 421 -3.69 25.79 10.70
CA MET A 421 -3.78 26.26 12.09
C MET A 421 -2.43 26.42 12.80
N ILE A 422 -1.33 25.99 12.18
CA ILE A 422 0.00 26.07 12.82
C ILE A 422 0.41 27.55 12.94
N GLU A 423 0.52 28.03 14.18
CA GLU A 423 0.99 29.37 14.54
C GLU A 423 2.51 29.37 14.78
N GLU A 424 3.04 28.29 15.36
CA GLU A 424 4.48 28.11 15.63
C GLU A 424 4.95 26.67 15.34
N ILE A 425 6.22 26.52 14.92
CA ILE A 425 6.79 25.18 14.74
C ILE A 425 7.21 24.60 16.10
N ILE A 426 7.85 25.41 16.95
CA ILE A 426 8.30 25.02 18.27
C ILE A 426 7.64 25.94 19.29
N ALA A 427 6.84 25.36 20.18
CA ALA A 427 6.26 26.05 21.32
C ALA A 427 7.02 25.73 22.61
N CYS A 428 7.49 26.76 23.32
CA CYS A 428 8.02 26.64 24.67
C CYS A 428 6.99 27.23 25.65
N GLU A 429 6.41 26.39 26.49
CA GLU A 429 5.53 26.83 27.58
C GLU A 429 6.23 26.65 28.94
N GLY A 430 5.95 27.52 29.92
CA GLY A 430 6.37 27.35 31.32
C GLY A 430 7.87 27.47 31.57
N GLU A 431 8.40 26.70 32.53
CA GLU A 431 9.81 26.73 33.00
C GLU A 431 10.82 26.03 32.05
N GLU A 432 10.44 25.63 30.83
CA GLU A 432 11.35 25.05 29.81
C GLU A 432 12.40 26.05 29.26
N ILE A 433 12.49 27.24 29.88
CA ILE A 433 13.23 28.46 29.49
C ILE A 433 14.76 28.29 29.54
N GLN A 434 15.28 27.23 30.18
CA GLN A 434 16.72 27.02 30.28
C GLN A 434 17.28 26.18 29.12
N GLY A 435 18.17 26.78 28.33
CA GLY A 435 19.03 26.12 27.34
C GLY A 435 18.68 26.43 25.88
N SER A 436 19.69 26.48 25.02
CA SER A 436 19.55 26.62 23.57
C SER A 436 18.94 25.36 22.95
N ILE A 437 18.31 25.52 21.78
CA ILE A 437 17.86 24.40 20.95
C ILE A 437 18.80 24.31 19.75
N ILE A 438 19.45 23.17 19.64
CA ILE A 438 20.45 22.91 18.60
C ILE A 438 19.92 21.79 17.71
N PHE A 439 19.90 22.04 16.41
CA PHE A 439 19.63 21.04 15.38
C PHE A 439 20.93 20.70 14.65
N PRO A 440 21.80 19.85 15.23
CA PRO A 440 23.18 19.70 14.79
C PRO A 440 23.32 19.02 13.41
N LYS A 441 22.27 18.35 12.94
CA LYS A 441 22.27 17.60 11.67
C LYS A 441 21.26 18.10 10.64
N LEU A 442 20.47 19.12 10.96
CA LEU A 442 19.38 19.57 10.08
C LEU A 442 19.97 20.23 8.84
N LYS A 443 19.76 19.61 7.68
CA LYS A 443 20.23 20.08 6.37
C LYS A 443 19.12 20.76 5.59
N TYR A 444 17.89 20.26 5.72
CA TYR A 444 16.74 20.69 4.91
C TYR A 444 15.56 21.10 5.81
N LEU A 445 15.15 22.36 5.72
CA LEU A 445 13.95 22.89 6.35
C LEU A 445 12.99 23.40 5.28
N LYS A 446 11.75 22.88 5.25
CA LYS A 446 10.69 23.35 4.35
C LYS A 446 9.44 23.70 5.14
N LEU A 447 8.95 24.92 4.93
CA LEU A 447 7.70 25.46 5.45
C LEU A 447 6.89 25.97 4.25
N SER A 448 5.72 25.39 3.99
CA SER A 448 4.96 25.68 2.77
C SER A 448 3.47 25.76 3.07
N GLY A 449 2.76 26.79 2.60
CA GLY A 449 1.30 26.85 2.73
C GLY A 449 0.83 26.86 4.18
N LEU A 450 1.46 27.70 5.02
CA LEU A 450 1.14 27.83 6.45
C LEU A 450 0.55 29.22 6.72
N PRO A 451 -0.77 29.43 6.48
CA PRO A 451 -1.40 30.75 6.54
C PRO A 451 -1.40 31.40 7.92
N SER A 452 -1.34 30.61 9.00
CA SER A 452 -1.35 31.11 10.38
C SER A 452 0.03 31.25 11.01
N LEU A 453 1.09 30.74 10.37
CA LEU A 453 2.42 30.67 10.95
C LEU A 453 2.97 32.08 11.21
N ALA A 454 3.21 32.41 12.48
CA ALA A 454 3.77 33.69 12.91
C ALA A 454 5.30 33.64 13.03
N SER A 455 5.85 32.53 13.54
CA SER A 455 7.29 32.32 13.69
C SER A 455 7.65 30.83 13.74
N PHE A 456 8.94 30.49 13.57
CA PHE A 456 9.42 29.12 13.82
C PHE A 456 9.42 28.80 15.32
N SER A 457 9.79 29.77 16.16
CA SER A 457 9.76 29.69 17.62
C SER A 457 9.60 31.10 18.20
N SER A 458 8.62 31.31 19.08
CA SER A 458 8.44 32.59 19.78
C SER A 458 9.36 32.76 20.99
N ALA A 459 9.98 31.68 21.47
CA ALA A 459 10.78 31.79 22.67
C ALA A 459 12.12 32.51 22.43
N HIS A 460 12.59 33.18 23.48
CA HIS A 460 13.85 33.93 23.51
C HIS A 460 15.11 33.04 23.61
N HIS A 461 14.98 31.72 23.46
CA HIS A 461 16.14 30.83 23.46
C HIS A 461 16.94 30.98 22.17
N SER A 462 18.24 30.70 22.24
CA SER A 462 19.09 30.64 21.05
C SER A 462 18.74 29.38 20.23
N LEU A 463 18.53 29.57 18.93
CA LEU A 463 18.38 28.51 17.94
C LEU A 463 19.66 28.36 17.13
N GLU A 464 20.19 27.14 17.05
CA GLU A 464 21.42 26.86 16.33
C GLU A 464 21.24 25.79 15.26
N PHE A 465 21.65 26.12 14.03
CA PHE A 465 21.58 25.25 12.86
C PHE A 465 22.95 25.18 12.15
N PRO A 466 23.93 24.46 12.72
CA PRO A 466 25.32 24.52 12.27
C PRO A 466 25.54 23.97 10.85
N VAL A 467 24.68 23.06 10.37
CA VAL A 467 24.84 22.37 9.07
C VAL A 467 23.69 22.61 8.09
N LEU A 468 22.85 23.62 8.34
CA LEU A 468 21.68 23.90 7.50
C LEU A 468 22.12 24.33 6.11
N GLN A 469 21.62 23.61 5.11
CA GLN A 469 21.97 23.79 3.70
C GLN A 469 20.82 24.42 2.92
N MET A 470 19.56 24.13 3.28
CA MET A 470 18.40 24.58 2.54
C MET A 470 17.25 24.96 3.45
N VAL A 471 16.69 26.14 3.23
CA VAL A 471 15.49 26.67 3.89
C VAL A 471 14.50 27.12 2.82
N MET A 472 13.35 26.47 2.73
CA MET A 472 12.28 26.84 1.81
C MET A 472 11.09 27.34 2.63
N VAL A 473 10.72 28.61 2.48
CA VAL A 473 9.55 29.21 3.14
C VAL A 473 8.62 29.75 2.07
N THR A 474 7.43 29.17 1.94
CA THR A 474 6.53 29.51 0.85
C THR A 474 5.09 29.58 1.36
N LYS A 475 4.29 30.55 0.90
CA LYS A 475 2.87 30.71 1.25
C LYS A 475 2.65 30.78 2.77
N CYS A 476 3.48 31.54 3.49
CA CYS A 476 3.41 31.79 4.94
C CYS A 476 3.18 33.28 5.25
N PRO A 477 2.00 33.85 4.94
CA PRO A 477 1.75 35.31 4.93
C PRO A 477 1.88 36.02 6.29
N LYS A 478 1.68 35.32 7.42
CA LYS A 478 1.74 35.93 8.75
C LYS A 478 3.13 35.89 9.38
N MET A 479 4.08 35.19 8.78
CA MET A 479 5.40 35.00 9.37
C MET A 479 6.15 36.33 9.34
N ARG A 480 6.60 36.85 10.49
CA ARG A 480 7.31 38.15 10.52
C ARG A 480 8.80 38.01 10.82
N ASN A 481 9.15 36.98 11.57
CA ASN A 481 10.49 36.62 11.97
C ASN A 481 10.61 35.10 12.02
N PHE A 482 11.85 34.60 11.97
CA PHE A 482 12.12 33.18 12.21
C PHE A 482 11.99 32.87 13.70
N CYS A 483 12.69 33.60 14.55
CA CYS A 483 12.62 33.45 16.01
C CYS A 483 12.82 34.78 16.74
N GLN A 484 12.52 34.80 18.03
CA GLN A 484 12.69 35.99 18.87
C GLN A 484 14.03 36.03 19.61
N GLY A 485 14.64 34.88 19.90
CA GLY A 485 16.00 34.76 20.45
C GLY A 485 17.11 34.79 19.40
N ASP A 486 18.35 34.53 19.84
CA ASP A 486 19.54 34.50 18.97
C ASP A 486 19.45 33.36 17.94
N LEU A 487 19.88 33.64 16.71
CA LEU A 487 19.86 32.66 15.61
C LEU A 487 21.25 32.47 15.03
N SER A 488 21.77 31.24 15.10
CA SER A 488 23.03 30.86 14.46
C SER A 488 22.78 29.95 13.27
N THR A 489 23.18 30.40 12.07
CA THR A 489 23.06 29.67 10.81
C THR A 489 24.38 29.69 10.03
N SER A 490 25.45 29.18 10.65
CA SER A 490 26.84 29.34 10.17
C SER A 490 27.09 28.92 8.72
N ASN A 491 26.38 27.92 8.20
CA ASN A 491 26.56 27.44 6.82
C ASN A 491 25.71 28.20 5.77
N LEU A 492 24.79 29.07 6.17
CA LEU A 492 23.93 29.84 5.25
C LEU A 492 24.58 31.12 4.71
N GLN A 493 25.89 31.33 4.92
CA GLN A 493 26.56 32.62 4.64
C GLN A 493 26.73 33.00 3.15
N GLN A 494 26.31 32.16 2.18
CA GLN A 494 26.47 32.40 0.73
C GLN A 494 25.26 31.90 -0.09
N MET A 495 24.05 32.33 0.25
CA MET A 495 22.80 31.82 -0.33
C MET A 495 22.25 32.72 -1.44
N HIS A 496 21.67 32.13 -2.47
CA HIS A 496 20.84 32.83 -3.45
C HIS A 496 19.37 32.69 -3.04
N VAL A 497 18.62 33.80 -3.04
CA VAL A 497 17.16 33.77 -2.86
C VAL A 497 16.52 33.64 -4.23
N ALA A 498 15.97 32.48 -4.56
CA ALA A 498 15.26 32.29 -5.82
C ALA A 498 13.78 32.67 -5.68
N ARG A 499 13.34 33.73 -6.39
CA ARG A 499 11.93 34.03 -6.69
C ARG A 499 11.56 33.47 -8.08
N ASP A 500 10.27 33.25 -8.32
CA ASP A 500 9.76 32.73 -9.59
C ASP A 500 9.84 33.74 -10.76
N GLU A 501 9.97 35.05 -10.48
CA GLU A 501 10.06 36.12 -11.47
C GLU A 501 11.08 37.21 -11.06
N GLU A 502 12.00 37.48 -12.00
CA GLU A 502 13.06 38.50 -12.22
C GLU A 502 13.66 39.38 -11.11
N ASP A 503 13.12 39.46 -9.89
CA ASP A 503 13.71 40.24 -8.80
C ASP A 503 14.47 39.35 -7.81
N GLU A 504 15.81 39.42 -7.87
CA GLU A 504 16.71 38.79 -6.91
C GLU A 504 16.64 39.56 -5.57
N LEU A 505 16.02 38.95 -4.56
CA LEU A 505 16.27 39.36 -3.18
C LEU A 505 17.65 38.88 -2.76
N TRP A 506 18.37 39.71 -2.01
CA TRP A 506 19.69 39.36 -1.48
C TRP A 506 19.54 38.72 -0.11
N TRP A 507 20.44 37.79 0.20
CA TRP A 507 20.60 37.29 1.55
C TRP A 507 21.14 38.40 2.45
N GLU A 508 20.38 38.79 3.48
CA GLU A 508 20.68 39.93 4.35
C GLU A 508 21.59 39.56 5.53
N GLY A 509 22.51 38.61 5.30
CA GLY A 509 23.47 38.14 6.31
C GLY A 509 22.92 37.11 7.29
N ASP A 510 21.65 37.21 7.70
CA ASP A 510 20.99 36.24 8.58
C ASP A 510 19.53 35.92 8.18
N LEU A 511 19.04 34.73 8.56
CA LEU A 511 17.71 34.23 8.20
C LEU A 511 16.58 35.08 8.81
N ASN A 512 16.79 35.65 10.00
CA ASN A 512 15.79 36.42 10.72
C ASN A 512 15.54 37.76 10.03
N THR A 513 16.62 38.47 9.66
CA THR A 513 16.57 39.73 8.90
C THR A 513 16.06 39.49 7.48
N THR A 514 16.54 38.43 6.82
CA THR A 514 16.07 38.03 5.49
C THR A 514 14.56 37.80 5.47
N ILE A 515 14.00 37.08 6.46
CA ILE A 515 12.53 36.93 6.60
C ILE A 515 11.87 38.28 6.88
N LYS A 516 12.34 39.07 7.85
CA LYS A 516 11.71 40.37 8.20
C LYS A 516 11.57 41.32 7.02
N GLN A 517 12.63 41.50 6.22
CA GLN A 517 12.59 42.41 5.07
C GLN A 517 11.57 41.99 4.02
N MET A 518 11.35 40.67 3.85
CA MET A 518 10.37 40.16 2.90
C MET A 518 8.92 40.52 3.25
N PHE A 519 8.61 40.72 4.54
CA PHE A 519 7.25 41.06 5.00
C PHE A 519 7.07 42.56 5.25
N GLN A 520 8.11 43.39 5.16
CA GLN A 520 8.05 44.84 5.32
C GLN A 520 7.67 45.58 4.01
N GLY A 521 7.77 44.93 2.85
CA GLY A 521 7.31 45.48 1.56
C GLY A 521 5.80 45.35 1.39
N GLY A 522 5.05 46.40 1.73
CA GLY A 522 3.58 46.40 1.73
C GLY A 522 2.91 46.09 0.38
N GLU A 523 1.82 45.32 0.47
CA GLU A 523 0.59 45.23 -0.37
C GLU A 523 0.64 45.32 -1.90
N ARG A 524 1.78 45.38 -2.58
CA ARG A 524 1.81 45.34 -4.05
C ARG A 524 2.54 44.10 -4.55
N TYR A 525 1.73 43.05 -4.76
CA TYR A 525 1.96 41.92 -5.67
C TYR A 525 3.33 41.23 -5.58
N VAL A 526 3.43 40.10 -4.87
CA VAL A 526 4.46 39.08 -5.21
C VAL A 526 4.12 37.67 -4.66
N PRO A 527 4.33 36.59 -5.43
CA PRO A 527 3.95 35.24 -5.05
C PRO A 527 4.88 34.69 -3.97
N TRP A 528 4.27 34.01 -3.02
CA TRP A 528 4.84 33.57 -1.75
C TRP A 528 5.86 32.43 -1.87
N GLN A 529 6.94 32.52 -2.65
CA GLN A 529 7.90 31.41 -2.77
C GLN A 529 9.33 31.88 -2.44
N ILE A 530 9.88 31.41 -1.32
CA ILE A 530 11.28 31.59 -0.95
C ILE A 530 11.94 30.21 -0.95
N THR A 531 12.95 30.03 -1.79
CA THR A 531 13.88 28.91 -1.69
C THR A 531 15.25 29.48 -1.41
N LEU A 532 15.74 29.29 -0.20
CA LEU A 532 17.14 29.49 0.16
C LEU A 532 17.81 28.12 0.01
N ALA A 533 18.71 27.96 -0.96
CA ALA A 533 19.56 26.77 -1.08
C ALA A 533 21.05 27.15 -1.08
N TRP A 534 21.86 26.40 -0.33
CA TRP A 534 23.31 26.52 -0.34
C TRP A 534 23.78 25.88 -1.64
N LEU A 535 24.40 26.69 -2.49
CA LEU A 535 24.87 26.27 -3.80
C LEU A 535 26.34 26.67 -3.90
N PRO A 536 27.25 25.73 -4.22
CA PRO A 536 28.61 26.07 -4.58
C PRO A 536 28.60 27.11 -5.70
N SER A 537 29.50 28.08 -5.65
CA SER A 537 29.58 29.32 -6.47
C SER A 537 29.73 29.11 -7.99
N ILE A 538 29.45 27.92 -8.52
CA ILE A 538 29.82 27.46 -9.87
C ILE A 538 28.57 27.20 -10.76
N PHE A 539 27.33 27.26 -10.24
CA PHE A 539 26.14 26.88 -11.01
C PHE A 539 25.41 28.07 -11.67
N ASN A 540 25.07 27.90 -12.95
CA ASN A 540 24.27 28.82 -13.76
C ASN A 540 22.80 28.86 -13.28
N VAL A 541 22.18 30.04 -13.20
CA VAL A 541 20.79 30.27 -12.72
C VAL A 541 19.74 29.32 -13.36
N LYS A 542 19.92 28.92 -14.63
CA LYS A 542 19.03 27.92 -15.26
C LYS A 542 19.19 26.50 -14.70
N ILE A 543 20.41 26.12 -14.34
CA ILE A 543 20.70 24.84 -13.66
C ILE A 543 20.21 24.89 -12.22
N ILE A 544 20.28 26.06 -11.57
CA ILE A 544 19.73 26.31 -10.23
C ILE A 544 18.21 26.09 -10.23
N ARG A 545 17.47 26.66 -11.20
CA ARG A 545 16.03 26.43 -11.34
C ARG A 545 15.70 24.96 -11.59
N ALA A 546 16.50 24.24 -12.38
CA ALA A 546 16.34 22.81 -12.63
C ALA A 546 16.65 21.95 -11.38
N ALA A 547 17.69 22.29 -10.61
CA ALA A 547 18.06 21.60 -9.37
C ALA A 547 17.06 21.87 -8.23
N ILE A 548 16.50 23.09 -8.15
CA ILE A 548 15.38 23.41 -7.25
C ILE A 548 14.14 22.63 -7.66
N LEU A 549 13.81 22.57 -8.97
CA LEU A 549 12.70 21.77 -9.49
C LEU A 549 12.91 20.25 -9.30
N GLU A 550 14.14 19.73 -9.37
CA GLU A 550 14.48 18.34 -9.04
C GLU A 550 14.44 18.07 -7.52
N ALA A 551 14.89 19.02 -6.69
CA ALA A 551 14.77 18.94 -5.22
C ALA A 551 13.31 19.02 -4.75
N ILE A 552 12.45 19.71 -5.52
CA ILE A 552 10.99 19.69 -5.36
C ILE A 552 10.38 18.35 -5.87
N LYS A 553 11.05 17.63 -6.78
CA LYS A 553 10.58 16.38 -7.43
C LYS A 553 11.15 15.06 -6.87
N LEU A 554 12.09 15.07 -5.93
CA LEU A 554 12.55 13.82 -5.28
C LEU A 554 11.56 13.36 -4.20
N PRO A 555 11.25 12.07 -4.16
CA PRO A 555 9.96 11.53 -4.53
C PRO A 555 8.88 11.85 -3.49
N VAL A 556 7.88 12.63 -3.92
CA VAL A 556 6.51 12.27 -3.59
C VAL A 556 6.34 10.88 -4.21
N ASP A 557 6.08 9.88 -3.37
CA ASP A 557 5.76 8.53 -3.78
C ASP A 557 4.43 8.58 -4.57
N GLU A 558 4.50 8.95 -5.85
CA GLU A 558 3.42 8.78 -6.82
C GLU A 558 3.26 7.28 -7.10
N ARG A 559 2.66 6.58 -6.14
CA ARG A 559 1.93 5.32 -6.39
C ARG A 559 0.51 5.40 -5.86
N ILE A 560 -0.15 6.53 -6.10
CA ILE A 560 -1.61 6.62 -6.04
C ILE A 560 -2.13 7.08 -7.40
N GLY A 561 -2.59 6.11 -8.20
CA GLY A 561 -3.68 6.32 -9.16
C GLY A 561 -3.33 6.57 -10.63
N ALA A 562 -3.32 5.51 -11.44
CA ALA A 562 -3.90 5.49 -12.80
C ALA A 562 -4.24 4.06 -13.22
#